data_AF-A0A914X7G9-F1
#
_entry.id   AF-A0A914X7G9-F1
#
_cell.length_a   1.000
_cell.length_b   1.000
_cell.length_c   1.000
_cell.angle_alpha   90.00
_cell.angle_beta   90.00
_cell.angle_gamma   90.00
#
_symmetry.space_group_name_H-M   'P 1'
#
loop_
_entity.id
_entity.type
_entity.pdbx_description
1 polymer ?
#
loop_
_entity_poly.entity_id
_entity_poly.type
_entity_poly.pdbx_seq_one_letter_code
_entity_poly.pdbx_strand_id
1 'polypeptide(L)'
;MHWIRKAIADNLRSQDHYTVDTLVGGYDEHDNKPFLGSIDYLGNALSDQPYLFRGFSGRFCYAILDKLYRPDMTEEEGHEAMMKCLNEVKKRFVANLPTFQVVMINKDGIRQLDDISV
;
A
#
# COMPACT_ATOMS: atom_id res chain seq x y z
N MET A 1 10.18 2.50 -9.93
CA MET A 1 9.68 3.74 -9.30
C MET A 1 10.08 5.04 -10.03
N HIS A 2 11.31 5.14 -10.55
CA HIS A 2 11.86 6.38 -11.12
C HIS A 2 11.04 6.99 -12.28
N TRP A 3 10.51 6.18 -13.20
CA TRP A 3 9.72 6.66 -14.34
C TRP A 3 8.39 7.32 -13.92
N ILE A 4 7.62 6.69 -13.03
CA ILE A 4 6.34 7.23 -12.54
C ILE A 4 6.55 8.60 -11.88
N ARG A 5 7.57 8.69 -11.01
CA ARG A 5 7.93 9.94 -10.33
C ARG A 5 8.29 11.04 -11.33
N LYS A 6 9.11 10.69 -12.34
CA LYS A 6 9.51 11.62 -13.38
C LYS A 6 8.31 12.10 -14.20
N ALA A 7 7.41 11.21 -14.60
CA ALA A 7 6.21 11.56 -15.35
C ALA A 7 5.31 12.54 -14.56
N ILE A 8 5.12 12.32 -13.26
CA ILE A 8 4.34 13.23 -12.40
C ILE A 8 5.05 14.59 -12.27
N ALA A 9 6.35 14.58 -11.97
CA ALA A 9 7.13 15.80 -11.76
C ALA A 9 7.26 16.67 -13.03
N ASP A 10 7.49 16.05 -14.19
CA ASP A 10 7.65 16.75 -15.47
C ASP A 10 6.32 17.44 -15.88
N ASN A 11 5.17 16.82 -15.57
CA ASN A 11 3.86 17.37 -15.90
C ASN A 11 3.25 18.25 -14.81
N LEU A 12 3.85 18.33 -13.61
CA LEU A 12 3.30 19.04 -12.45
C LEU A 12 2.95 20.52 -12.71
N ARG A 13 3.71 21.18 -13.59
CA ARG A 13 3.50 22.60 -13.96
C ARG A 13 2.90 22.78 -15.35
N SER A 14 2.47 21.69 -15.97
CA SER A 14 1.80 21.71 -17.27
C SER A 14 0.28 21.77 -17.10
N GLN A 15 -0.45 21.99 -18.19
CA GLN A 15 -1.91 21.84 -18.20
C GLN A 15 -2.34 20.37 -17.99
N ASP A 16 -1.47 19.42 -18.33
CA ASP A 16 -1.72 17.97 -18.28
C ASP A 16 -1.18 17.36 -16.98
N HIS A 17 -1.37 18.03 -15.84
CA HIS A 17 -0.88 17.54 -14.55
C HIS A 17 -1.66 16.30 -14.07
N TYR A 18 -0.96 15.34 -13.49
CA TYR A 18 -1.55 14.14 -12.90
C TYR A 18 -1.87 14.36 -11.41
N THR A 19 -3.14 14.23 -11.01
CA THR A 19 -3.56 14.19 -9.60
C THR A 19 -3.69 12.74 -9.13
N VAL A 20 -2.55 12.08 -8.94
CA VAL A 20 -2.52 10.67 -8.56
C VAL A 20 -1.66 10.43 -7.33
N ASP A 21 -2.16 9.58 -6.45
CA ASP A 21 -1.48 9.13 -5.24
C ASP A 21 -1.24 7.63 -5.35
N THR A 22 0.03 7.25 -5.52
CA THR A 22 0.41 5.89 -5.92
C THR A 22 1.11 5.15 -4.78
N LEU A 23 0.82 3.86 -4.67
CA LEU A 23 1.67 2.89 -3.98
C LEU A 23 2.32 2.00 -5.04
N VAL A 24 3.60 1.72 -4.86
CA VAL A 24 4.38 0.88 -5.76
C VAL A 24 5.07 -0.16 -4.91
N GLY A 25 4.65 -1.42 -5.03
CA GLY A 25 5.26 -2.53 -4.32
C GLY A 25 5.44 -3.73 -5.23
N GLY A 26 6.35 -4.61 -4.85
CA GLY A 26 6.66 -5.83 -5.60
C GLY A 26 7.72 -6.68 -4.92
N TYR A 27 8.22 -7.67 -5.64
CA TYR A 27 9.36 -8.49 -5.23
C TYR A 27 10.52 -8.26 -6.20
N ASP A 28 11.70 -7.94 -5.66
CA ASP A 28 12.92 -7.79 -6.44
C ASP A 28 13.66 -9.13 -6.49
N GLU A 29 13.75 -9.73 -7.69
CA GLU A 29 14.44 -11.00 -7.92
C GLU A 29 15.97 -10.89 -7.82
N HIS A 30 16.54 -9.70 -8.06
CA HIS A 30 17.97 -9.48 -7.94
C HIS A 30 18.38 -9.46 -6.46
N ASP A 31 17.68 -8.65 -5.67
CA ASP A 31 17.97 -8.50 -4.24
C ASP A 31 17.25 -9.54 -3.36
N ASN A 32 16.41 -10.39 -3.95
CA ASN A 32 15.57 -11.39 -3.29
C ASN A 32 14.76 -10.82 -2.11
N LYS A 33 14.21 -9.63 -2.28
CA LYS A 33 13.49 -8.91 -1.22
C LYS A 33 12.20 -8.26 -1.73
N PRO A 34 11.13 -8.23 -0.93
CA PRO A 34 9.98 -7.39 -1.23
C PRO A 34 10.36 -5.91 -1.07
N PHE A 35 9.70 -5.04 -1.82
CA PHE A 35 9.81 -3.60 -1.67
C PHE A 35 8.44 -2.95 -1.71
N LEU A 36 8.33 -1.80 -1.06
CA LEU A 36 7.14 -0.96 -1.08
C LEU A 36 7.55 0.50 -0.98
N GLY A 37 6.91 1.33 -1.79
CA GLY A 37 7.09 2.77 -1.80
C GLY A 37 5.82 3.51 -2.20
N SER A 38 5.85 4.83 -2.10
CA SER A 38 4.77 5.70 -2.53
C SER A 38 5.28 6.87 -3.37
N ILE A 39 4.43 7.35 -4.27
CA ILE A 39 4.64 8.61 -4.98
C ILE A 39 3.36 9.43 -4.79
N ASP A 40 3.49 10.67 -4.29
CA ASP A 40 2.36 11.58 -4.19
C ASP A 40 2.13 12.38 -5.48
N TYR A 41 1.00 13.07 -5.56
CA TYR A 41 0.62 13.90 -6.69
C TYR A 41 1.57 15.09 -6.97
N LEU A 42 2.50 15.41 -6.05
CA LEU A 42 3.55 16.42 -6.23
C LEU A 42 4.85 15.80 -6.76
N GLY A 43 4.90 14.48 -6.95
CA GLY A 43 6.09 13.76 -7.36
C GLY A 43 7.08 13.49 -6.22
N ASN A 44 6.67 13.66 -4.95
CA ASN A 44 7.48 13.22 -3.82
C ASN A 44 7.44 11.70 -3.72
N ALA A 45 8.61 11.09 -3.55
CA ALA A 45 8.73 9.64 -3.48
C ALA A 45 9.28 9.20 -2.11
N LEU A 46 8.68 8.15 -1.55
CA LEU A 46 9.16 7.44 -0.39
C LEU A 46 9.43 5.99 -0.80
N SER A 47 10.66 5.51 -0.60
CA SER A 47 11.07 4.14 -0.96
C SER A 47 11.28 3.29 0.29
N ASP A 48 11.29 1.97 0.12
CA ASP A 48 11.70 0.99 1.13
C ASP A 48 10.97 1.12 2.48
N GLN A 49 9.64 1.19 2.42
CA GLN A 49 8.79 1.30 3.59
C GLN A 49 8.20 -0.06 3.99
N PRO A 50 8.11 -0.38 5.29
CA PRO A 50 7.57 -1.66 5.76
C PRO A 50 6.07 -1.80 5.49
N TYR A 51 5.34 -0.68 5.55
CA TYR A 51 3.92 -0.59 5.23
C TYR A 51 3.60 0.86 4.87
N LEU A 52 2.64 1.03 3.96
CA LEU A 52 2.16 2.33 3.53
C LEU A 52 0.67 2.28 3.25
N PHE A 53 0.00 3.38 3.56
CA PHE A 53 -1.42 3.55 3.28
C PHE A 53 -1.69 4.85 2.54
N ARG A 54 -2.60 4.81 1.57
CA ARG A 54 -3.18 5.99 0.91
C ARG A 54 -4.68 6.06 1.18
N GLY A 55 -5.26 7.23 0.93
CA GLY A 55 -6.63 7.52 1.31
C GLY A 55 -6.79 7.79 2.81
N PHE A 56 -7.95 8.32 3.19
CA PHE A 56 -8.21 8.70 4.58
C PHE A 56 -8.39 7.49 5.51
N SER A 57 -9.04 6.44 5.04
CA SER A 57 -9.32 5.21 5.80
C SER A 57 -8.03 4.55 6.29
N GLY A 58 -7.03 4.41 5.41
CA GLY A 58 -5.77 3.75 5.76
C GLY A 58 -4.98 4.43 6.90
N ARG A 59 -5.29 5.68 7.25
CA ARG A 59 -4.64 6.36 8.39
C ARG A 59 -4.90 5.67 9.73
N PHE A 60 -6.05 5.01 9.89
CA PHE A 60 -6.37 4.26 11.11
C PHE A 60 -5.46 3.05 11.30
N CYS A 61 -4.83 2.58 10.22
CA CYS A 61 -4.03 1.37 10.20
C CYS A 61 -2.59 1.60 10.68
N TYR A 62 -2.07 2.84 10.63
CA TYR A 62 -0.69 3.14 11.05
C TYR A 62 -0.44 2.74 12.51
N ALA A 63 -1.27 3.16 13.46
CA ALA A 63 -1.09 2.81 14.87
C ALA A 63 -1.20 1.29 15.15
N ILE A 64 -1.95 0.56 14.31
CA ILE A 64 -2.08 -0.89 14.41
C ILE A 64 -0.79 -1.54 13.92
N LEU A 65 -0.31 -1.16 12.73
CA LEU A 65 0.91 -1.74 12.16
C LEU A 65 2.17 -1.30 12.91
N ASP A 66 2.25 -0.08 13.44
CA ASP A 66 3.33 0.36 14.32
C ASP A 66 3.50 -0.57 15.55
N LYS A 67 2.40 -1.19 16.00
CA LYS A 67 2.42 -2.15 17.12
C LYS A 67 2.62 -3.60 16.68
N LEU A 68 2.03 -4.01 15.56
CA LEU A 68 1.96 -5.42 15.16
C LEU A 68 3.06 -5.85 14.19
N TYR A 69 3.53 -4.93 13.35
CA TYR A 69 4.47 -5.24 12.29
C TYR A 69 5.79 -5.75 12.85
N ARG A 70 6.27 -6.84 12.25
CA ARG A 70 7.63 -7.34 12.43
C ARG A 70 8.17 -7.78 11.07
N PRO A 71 9.48 -7.62 10.81
CA PRO A 71 10.06 -7.97 9.52
C PRO A 71 10.03 -9.48 9.21
N ASP A 72 9.81 -10.32 10.21
CA ASP A 72 9.80 -11.78 10.14
C ASP A 72 8.39 -12.39 10.19
N MET A 73 7.34 -11.59 9.95
CA MET A 73 5.96 -12.07 9.95
C MET A 73 5.73 -13.13 8.87
N THR A 74 4.99 -14.17 9.26
CA THR A 74 4.42 -15.15 8.33
C THR A 74 3.29 -14.54 7.49
N GLU A 75 2.91 -15.22 6.41
CA GLU A 75 1.76 -14.84 5.58
C GLU A 75 0.48 -14.72 6.41
N GLU A 76 0.26 -15.70 7.31
CA GLU A 76 -0.92 -15.77 8.17
C GLU A 76 -0.96 -14.60 9.17
N GLU A 77 0.18 -14.27 9.78
CA GLU A 77 0.29 -13.11 10.68
C GLU A 77 0.08 -11.79 9.94
N GLY A 78 0.61 -11.67 8.71
CA GLY A 78 0.40 -10.52 7.85
C GLY A 78 -1.08 -10.33 7.51
N HIS A 79 -1.76 -11.44 7.17
CA HIS A 79 -3.20 -11.45 6.93
C HIS A 79 -4.00 -11.07 8.17
N GLU A 80 -3.65 -11.57 9.36
CA GLU A 80 -4.30 -11.20 10.61
C GLU A 80 -4.14 -9.69 10.93
N ALA A 81 -2.94 -9.14 10.74
CA ALA A 81 -2.68 -7.71 10.92
C ALA A 81 -3.49 -6.85 9.93
N MET A 82 -3.59 -7.27 8.67
CA MET A 82 -4.44 -6.64 7.67
C MET A 82 -5.92 -6.67 8.08
N MET A 83 -6.44 -7.82 8.53
CA MET A 83 -7.82 -7.93 9.01
C MET A 83 -8.12 -6.98 10.18
N LYS A 84 -7.18 -6.84 11.13
CA LYS A 84 -7.31 -5.85 12.21
C LYS A 84 -7.40 -4.42 11.67
N CYS A 85 -6.60 -4.10 10.66
CA CYS A 85 -6.65 -2.80 9.99
C CYS A 85 -8.00 -2.54 9.32
N LEU A 86 -8.53 -3.50 8.55
CA LEU A 86 -9.80 -3.37 7.85
C LEU A 86 -11.00 -3.24 8.81
N ASN A 87 -10.98 -4.00 9.90
CA ASN A 87 -12.00 -3.89 10.95
C ASN A 87 -12.00 -2.51 11.61
N GLU A 88 -10.83 -1.92 11.85
CA GLU A 88 -10.73 -0.58 12.42
C GLU A 88 -11.22 0.49 11.44
N VAL A 89 -10.91 0.32 10.14
CA VAL A 89 -11.45 1.18 9.07
C VAL A 89 -12.97 1.11 9.06
N LYS A 90 -13.57 -0.08 9.04
CA LYS A 90 -15.02 -0.25 9.06
C LYS A 90 -15.67 0.42 10.27
N LYS A 91 -15.02 0.34 11.43
CA LYS A 91 -15.54 0.89 12.68
C LYS A 91 -15.49 2.42 12.73
N ARG A 92 -14.42 3.04 12.21
CA ARG A 92 -14.14 4.48 12.40
C ARG A 92 -14.36 5.35 11.17
N PHE A 93 -14.31 4.78 9.98
CA PHE A 93 -14.44 5.55 8.76
C PHE A 93 -15.91 5.87 8.50
N VAL A 94 -16.20 7.14 8.18
CA VAL A 94 -17.57 7.63 8.03
C VAL A 94 -18.28 7.08 6.79
N ALA A 95 -17.52 6.74 5.74
CA ALA A 95 -18.06 6.18 4.53
C ALA A 95 -18.04 4.64 4.59
N ASN A 96 -19.05 4.03 3.98
CA ASN A 96 -19.13 2.57 3.90
C ASN A 96 -18.16 2.03 2.83
N LEU A 97 -17.27 1.13 3.24
CA LEU A 97 -16.34 0.40 2.36
C LEU A 97 -16.62 -1.10 2.55
N PRO A 98 -17.50 -1.71 1.73
CA PRO A 98 -18.04 -3.04 2.03
C PRO A 98 -17.08 -4.18 1.68
N THR A 99 -16.23 -4.00 0.67
CA THR A 99 -15.41 -5.05 0.09
C THR A 99 -14.01 -4.54 -0.24
N PHE A 100 -13.00 -5.36 0.01
CA PHE A 100 -11.59 -5.06 -0.26
C PHE A 100 -10.97 -6.18 -1.08
N GLN A 101 -10.35 -5.81 -2.20
CA GLN A 101 -9.56 -6.74 -3.00
C GLN A 101 -8.18 -6.93 -2.37
N VAL A 102 -7.73 -8.17 -2.31
CA VAL A 102 -6.45 -8.52 -1.69
C VAL A 102 -5.55 -9.20 -2.71
N VAL A 103 -4.34 -8.67 -2.83
CA VAL A 103 -3.31 -9.21 -3.71
C VAL A 103 -2.07 -9.50 -2.89
N MET A 104 -1.52 -10.69 -3.09
CA MET A 104 -0.23 -11.09 -2.57
C MET A 104 0.83 -11.04 -3.65
N ILE A 105 1.99 -10.50 -3.31
CA ILE A 105 3.15 -10.48 -4.20
C ILE A 105 4.33 -11.07 -3.45
N ASN A 106 4.95 -12.10 -4.02
CA ASN A 106 6.14 -12.74 -3.48
C ASN A 106 7.05 -13.18 -4.63
N LYS A 107 8.10 -13.96 -4.32
CA LYS A 107 9.04 -14.50 -5.30
C LYS A 107 8.40 -15.35 -6.42
N ASP A 108 7.24 -15.94 -6.15
CA ASP A 108 6.52 -16.81 -7.08
C ASP A 108 5.55 -15.99 -7.96
N GLY A 109 5.50 -14.66 -7.77
CA GLY A 109 4.73 -13.72 -8.56
C GLY A 109 3.53 -13.15 -7.81
N ILE A 110 2.47 -12.87 -8.56
CA ILE A 110 1.24 -12.22 -8.08
C ILE A 110 0.16 -13.28 -7.90
N ARG A 111 -0.45 -13.31 -6.70
CA ARG A 111 -1.60 -14.16 -6.38
C ARG A 111 -2.75 -13.30 -5.88
N GLN A 112 -3.88 -13.36 -6.57
CA GLN A 112 -5.14 -12.80 -6.07
C GLN A 112 -5.65 -13.69 -4.93
N LEU A 113 -5.96 -13.09 -3.79
CA LEU A 113 -6.64 -13.75 -2.69
C LEU A 113 -8.14 -13.45 -2.73
N ASP A 114 -8.92 -14.15 -1.92
CA ASP A 114 -10.35 -13.91 -1.81
C ASP A 114 -10.63 -12.48 -1.34
N ASP A 115 -11.67 -11.87 -1.93
CA ASP A 115 -12.11 -10.54 -1.55
C ASP A 115 -12.64 -10.56 -0.11
N ILE A 116 -12.20 -9.57 0.68
CA ILE A 116 -12.62 -9.44 2.07
C ILE A 116 -13.87 -8.58 2.13
N SER A 117 -14.95 -9.14 2.65
CA SER A 117 -16.14 -8.38 3.04
C SER A 117 -16.09 -8.15 4.55
N VAL A 118 -15.99 -6.89 4.99
CA VAL A 118 -15.95 -6.53 6.41
C VAL A 118 -17.29 -6.11 6.93
#